data_AF-A0A1X1MIP4-F1
#
_entry.id   AF-A0A1X1MIP4-F1
#
_cell.length_a   1.000
_cell.length_b   1.000
_cell.length_c   1.000
_cell.angle_alpha   90.00
_cell.angle_beta   90.00
_cell.angle_gamma   90.00
#
_symmetry.space_group_name_H-M   'P 1'
#
loop_
_entity.id
_entity.type
_entity.pdbx_description
1 polymer ?
#
loop_
_entity_poly.entity_id
_entity_poly.type
_entity_poly.pdbx_seq_one_letter_code
_entity_poly.pdbx_strand_id
1 'polypeptide(L)'
;MNLPVNLPALRLSRSMPAPASAAENGTAAAGTHRPYRAIEPGSRSCCCPSEPVAQAIFVPGDTRSHEVEVLLCAHHLRCSASTLRSLGVAVYDRQGNPIEDTATLFGRDR
;
A
#
# COMPACT_ATOMS: atom_id res chain seq x y z
N MET A 1 -22.58 29.24 -48.26
CA MET A 1 -21.37 28.38 -48.25
C MET A 1 -21.56 27.30 -47.19
N ASN A 2 -21.53 26.03 -47.64
CA ASN A 2 -21.42 24.73 -46.95
C ASN A 2 -21.10 24.74 -45.45
N LEU A 3 -21.54 23.80 -44.60
CA LEU A 3 -22.57 22.73 -44.53
C LEU A 3 -22.32 22.17 -43.10
N PRO A 4 -23.34 21.91 -42.26
CA PRO A 4 -23.10 21.35 -40.92
C PRO A 4 -22.62 19.90 -41.05
N VAL A 5 -21.52 19.57 -40.37
CA VAL A 5 -20.99 18.21 -40.33
C VAL A 5 -21.93 17.34 -39.50
N ASN A 6 -22.70 16.52 -40.20
CA ASN A 6 -23.49 15.42 -39.68
C ASN A 6 -22.57 14.20 -39.53
N LEU A 7 -22.39 13.69 -38.31
CA LEU A 7 -21.85 12.34 -38.09
C LEU A 7 -22.92 11.48 -37.39
N PRO A 8 -23.11 10.22 -37.84
CA PRO A 8 -24.25 9.40 -37.49
C PRO A 8 -24.17 8.82 -36.08
N ALA A 9 -25.35 8.64 -35.48
CA ALA A 9 -25.54 7.86 -34.27
C ALA A 9 -25.22 6.38 -34.52
N LEU A 10 -24.18 5.86 -33.88
CA LEU A 10 -23.98 4.43 -33.70
C LEU A 10 -24.58 4.02 -32.36
N ARG A 11 -25.76 3.40 -32.41
CA ARG A 11 -26.26 2.56 -31.33
C ARG A 11 -25.44 1.28 -31.31
N LEU A 12 -24.76 1.00 -30.19
CA LEU A 12 -24.32 -0.37 -29.90
C LEU A 12 -24.78 -0.76 -28.51
N SER A 13 -25.93 -1.43 -28.50
CA SER A 13 -26.47 -2.16 -27.37
C SER A 13 -25.50 -3.29 -26.99
N ARG A 14 -24.95 -3.25 -25.79
CA ARG A 14 -24.50 -4.46 -25.09
C ARG A 14 -25.07 -4.43 -23.68
N SER A 15 -25.99 -5.35 -23.45
CA SER A 15 -26.55 -5.69 -22.16
C SER A 15 -25.43 -5.99 -21.16
N MET A 16 -25.36 -5.23 -20.07
CA MET A 16 -24.53 -5.59 -18.92
C MET A 16 -25.31 -6.62 -18.08
N PRO A 17 -24.75 -7.81 -17.80
CA PRO A 17 -25.23 -8.61 -16.69
C PRO A 17 -24.91 -7.90 -15.36
N ALA A 18 -25.85 -7.94 -14.43
CA ALA A 18 -25.70 -7.41 -13.09
C ALA A 18 -24.47 -8.04 -12.39
N PRO A 19 -23.67 -7.28 -11.61
CA PRO A 19 -22.83 -7.92 -10.62
C PRO A 19 -23.75 -8.52 -9.57
N ALA A 20 -23.72 -9.85 -9.51
CA ALA A 20 -24.27 -10.62 -8.42
C ALA A 20 -23.62 -10.16 -7.10
N SER A 21 -24.50 -9.90 -6.14
CA SER A 21 -24.38 -10.04 -4.69
C SER A 21 -23.02 -10.08 -4.00
N ALA A 22 -23.07 -9.42 -2.84
CA ALA A 22 -22.24 -9.60 -1.67
C ALA A 22 -20.87 -8.93 -1.74
N ALA A 23 -20.87 -7.63 -1.46
CA ALA A 23 -19.83 -7.06 -0.61
C ALA A 23 -19.87 -7.80 0.73
N GLU A 24 -19.18 -8.94 0.77
CA GLU A 24 -18.68 -9.49 2.00
C GLU A 24 -17.74 -8.42 2.59
N ASN A 25 -18.22 -7.82 3.68
CA ASN A 25 -17.42 -7.07 4.63
C ASN A 25 -16.27 -7.97 5.09
N GLY A 26 -15.19 -7.98 4.31
CA GLY A 26 -13.88 -8.37 4.77
C GLY A 26 -13.39 -7.28 5.70
N THR A 27 -13.94 -7.25 6.92
CA THR A 27 -13.18 -6.80 8.09
C THR A 27 -11.85 -7.51 7.96
N ALA A 28 -10.81 -6.75 7.58
CA ALA A 28 -9.45 -7.21 7.62
C ALA A 28 -9.25 -7.69 9.05
N ALA A 29 -9.34 -9.00 9.25
CA ALA A 29 -9.15 -9.60 10.53
C ALA A 29 -7.77 -9.13 10.96
N ALA A 30 -7.74 -8.41 12.07
CA ALA A 30 -6.54 -8.14 12.82
C ALA A 30 -5.98 -9.52 13.21
N GLY A 31 -5.28 -10.14 12.26
CA GLY A 31 -4.55 -11.36 12.49
C GLY A 31 -3.52 -11.02 13.55
N THR A 32 -3.40 -11.86 14.56
CA THR A 32 -2.31 -11.83 15.51
C THR A 32 -1.01 -11.71 14.71
N HIS A 33 -0.47 -10.49 14.60
CA HIS A 33 0.62 -10.19 13.68
C HIS A 33 1.84 -10.95 14.18
N ARG A 34 2.17 -12.06 13.50
CA ARG A 34 3.38 -12.81 13.78
C ARG A 34 4.57 -11.83 13.64
N PRO A 35 5.50 -11.79 14.60
CA PRO A 35 6.69 -10.95 14.46
C PRO A 35 7.40 -11.29 13.14
N TYR A 36 7.73 -10.27 12.38
CA TYR A 36 8.54 -10.40 11.17
C TYR A 36 10.01 -10.61 11.57
N ARG A 37 10.89 -10.97 10.62
CA ARG A 37 12.31 -11.12 10.95
C ARG A 37 12.91 -9.76 11.34
N ALA A 38 13.87 -9.77 12.26
CA ALA A 38 14.61 -8.55 12.59
C ALA A 38 15.46 -8.11 11.38
N ILE A 39 15.74 -6.81 11.30
CA ILE A 39 16.63 -6.29 10.27
C ILE A 39 18.07 -6.68 10.60
N GLU A 40 18.75 -7.30 9.63
CA GLU A 40 20.14 -7.71 9.79
C GLU A 40 21.07 -6.51 10.07
N PRO A 41 22.00 -6.62 11.04
CA PRO A 41 23.00 -5.59 11.30
C PRO A 41 23.79 -5.23 10.04
N GLY A 42 24.03 -3.93 9.82
CA GLY A 42 24.74 -3.45 8.63
C GLY A 42 23.90 -3.37 7.35
N SER A 43 22.61 -3.71 7.41
CA SER A 43 21.67 -3.47 6.31
C SER A 43 21.58 -1.98 5.96
N ARG A 44 21.24 -1.70 4.70
CA ARG A 44 20.97 -0.35 4.21
C ARG A 44 19.50 -0.18 3.86
N SER A 45 18.98 1.01 4.08
CA SER A 45 17.65 1.38 3.58
C SER A 45 17.62 1.29 2.06
N CYS A 46 16.50 0.89 1.48
CA CYS A 46 16.40 0.64 0.03
C CYS A 46 16.60 1.91 -0.82
N CYS A 47 16.34 3.09 -0.26
CA CYS A 47 16.34 4.35 -1.01
C CYS A 47 17.31 5.41 -0.46
N CYS A 48 18.07 5.12 0.60
CA CYS A 48 19.04 6.06 1.15
C CYS A 48 20.22 5.30 1.80
N PRO A 49 21.40 5.92 1.96
CA PRO A 49 22.56 5.24 2.53
C PRO A 49 22.48 4.99 4.05
N SER A 50 21.45 5.51 4.73
CA SER A 50 21.28 5.41 6.19
C SER A 50 20.81 4.02 6.64
N GLU A 51 21.09 3.71 7.91
CA GLU A 51 20.56 2.51 8.56
C GLU A 51 19.02 2.51 8.54
N PRO A 52 18.41 1.35 8.24
CA PRO A 52 16.97 1.20 8.31
C PRO A 52 16.48 1.05 9.76
N VAL A 53 15.28 1.54 10.01
CA VAL A 53 14.60 1.44 11.31
C VAL A 53 13.27 0.70 11.22
N ALA A 54 12.77 0.46 10.00
CA ALA A 54 11.53 -0.24 9.76
C ALA A 54 11.53 -1.03 8.44
N GLN A 55 10.63 -2.00 8.37
CA GLN A 55 10.37 -2.88 7.24
C GLN A 55 8.93 -2.69 6.80
N ALA A 56 8.70 -2.25 5.56
CA ALA A 56 7.37 -2.18 4.97
C ALA A 56 7.14 -3.40 4.06
N ILE A 57 6.12 -4.20 4.36
CA ILE A 57 5.84 -5.46 3.68
C ILE A 57 4.65 -5.28 2.74
N PHE A 58 4.96 -5.33 1.45
CA PHE A 58 3.97 -5.37 0.40
C PHE A 58 3.64 -6.85 0.13
N VAL A 59 2.38 -7.23 0.28
CA VAL A 59 1.91 -8.58 -0.07
C VAL A 59 1.63 -8.68 -1.57
N PRO A 60 1.54 -9.91 -2.12
CA PRO A 60 1.07 -10.10 -3.49
C PRO A 60 -0.34 -9.50 -3.68
N GLY A 61 -0.59 -8.95 -4.86
CA GLY A 61 -1.87 -8.39 -5.27
C GLY A 61 -1.95 -8.28 -6.79
N ASP A 62 -2.97 -7.60 -7.31
CA ASP A 62 -3.24 -7.54 -8.76
C ASP A 62 -2.06 -7.01 -9.60
N THR A 63 -1.25 -6.13 -9.02
CA THR A 63 -0.09 -5.52 -9.67
C THR A 63 1.24 -6.20 -9.30
N ARG A 64 1.22 -7.21 -8.44
CA ARG A 64 2.43 -7.74 -7.80
C ARG A 64 2.34 -9.22 -7.45
N SER A 65 3.15 -10.05 -8.08
CA SER A 65 3.05 -11.52 -7.96
C SER A 65 3.73 -12.14 -6.74
N HIS A 66 4.54 -11.40 -5.98
CA HIS A 66 5.32 -11.93 -4.84
C HIS A 66 5.27 -10.95 -3.65
N GLU A 67 5.85 -11.31 -2.49
CA GLU A 67 6.03 -10.42 -1.32
C GLU A 67 7.32 -9.60 -1.46
N VAL A 68 7.33 -8.31 -1.09
CA VAL A 68 8.50 -7.41 -1.16
C VAL A 68 8.53 -6.69 0.14
N GLU A 69 9.73 -6.67 0.68
CA GLU A 69 10.09 -5.89 1.82
C GLU A 69 10.90 -4.70 1.37
N VAL A 70 10.51 -3.53 1.87
CA VAL A 70 11.25 -2.29 1.69
C VAL A 70 11.79 -1.85 3.05
N LEU A 71 13.12 -1.75 3.15
CA LEU A 71 13.81 -1.23 4.32
C LEU A 71 13.80 0.31 4.31
N LEU A 72 13.25 0.91 5.36
CA LEU A 72 13.05 2.35 5.47
C LEU A 72 13.93 2.94 6.58
N CYS A 73 14.63 4.03 6.27
CA CYS A 73 15.24 4.87 7.29
C CYS A 73 14.16 5.67 8.04
N ALA A 74 14.52 6.24 9.19
CA ALA A 74 13.59 7.03 9.99
C ALA A 74 12.97 8.20 9.20
N HIS A 75 13.74 8.83 8.30
CA HIS A 75 13.26 9.94 7.48
C HIS A 75 12.21 9.48 6.45
N HIS A 76 12.49 8.41 5.71
CA HIS A 76 11.55 7.91 4.70
C HIS A 76 10.33 7.26 5.32
N LEU A 77 10.46 6.60 6.48
CA LEU A 77 9.31 6.13 7.25
C LEU A 77 8.39 7.30 7.62
N ARG A 78 8.95 8.43 8.09
CA ARG A 78 8.15 9.63 8.41
C ARG A 78 7.46 10.21 7.18
N CYS A 79 8.20 10.41 6.10
CA CYS A 79 7.65 11.01 4.89
C CYS A 79 6.57 10.14 4.22
N SER A 80 6.63 8.82 4.39
CA SER A 80 5.69 7.87 3.77
C SER A 80 4.60 7.33 4.70
N ALA A 81 4.65 7.63 6.00
CA ALA A 81 3.78 7.05 7.03
C ALA A 81 2.29 7.09 6.68
N SER A 82 1.77 8.25 6.29
CA SER A 82 0.35 8.41 5.92
C SER A 82 -0.03 7.56 4.70
N THR A 83 0.86 7.49 3.70
CA THR A 83 0.65 6.72 2.48
C THR A 83 0.67 5.22 2.80
N LEU A 84 1.65 4.74 3.55
CA LEU A 84 1.75 3.33 3.98
C LEU A 84 0.49 2.91 4.75
N ARG A 85 0.02 3.75 5.68
CA ARG A 85 -1.25 3.53 6.38
C ARG A 85 -2.44 3.47 5.42
N SER A 86 -2.56 4.43 4.50
CA SER A 86 -3.70 4.48 3.55
C SER A 86 -3.75 3.27 2.62
N LEU A 87 -2.59 2.67 2.33
CA LEU A 87 -2.45 1.46 1.52
C LEU A 87 -2.59 0.17 2.33
N GLY A 88 -2.76 0.24 3.66
CA GLY A 88 -2.81 -0.93 4.53
C GLY A 88 -1.52 -1.77 4.51
N VAL A 89 -0.38 -1.14 4.24
CA VAL A 89 0.92 -1.81 4.20
C VAL A 89 1.35 -2.15 5.62
N ALA A 90 1.64 -3.42 5.88
CA ALA A 90 2.15 -3.85 7.17
C ALA A 90 3.56 -3.30 7.37
N VAL A 91 3.81 -2.65 8.52
CA VAL A 91 5.12 -2.10 8.86
C VAL A 91 5.60 -2.69 10.18
N TYR A 92 6.86 -3.09 10.21
CA TYR A 92 7.53 -3.65 11.39
C TYR A 92 8.73 -2.79 11.77
N ASP A 93 9.06 -2.75 13.06
CA ASP A 93 10.26 -2.08 13.56
C ASP A 93 11.53 -2.87 13.22
N ARG A 94 12.69 -2.38 13.71
CA ARG A 94 13.99 -3.01 13.51
C ARG A 94 14.08 -4.42 14.08
N GLN A 95 13.30 -4.72 15.13
CA GLN A 95 13.25 -6.03 15.78
C GLN A 95 12.21 -6.96 15.15
N GLY A 96 11.40 -6.45 14.20
CA GLY A 96 10.34 -7.20 13.55
C GLY A 96 9.01 -7.17 14.30
N ASN A 97 8.85 -6.28 15.28
CA ASN A 97 7.56 -6.08 15.95
C ASN A 97 6.64 -5.22 15.07
N PRO A 98 5.34 -5.54 15.01
CA PRO A 98 4.39 -4.75 14.23
C PRO A 98 4.29 -3.32 14.77
N ILE A 99 4.14 -2.38 13.83
CA ILE A 99 3.80 -1.00 14.13
C ILE A 99 2.34 -0.76 13.78
N GLU A 100 1.50 -0.66 14.82
CA GLU A 100 0.05 -0.59 14.70
C GLU A 100 -0.46 0.65 13.94
N ASP A 101 0.15 1.83 14.14
CA ASP A 101 -0.21 3.03 13.37
C ASP A 101 1.05 3.87 13.06
N THR A 102 1.54 3.70 11.83
CA THR A 102 2.72 4.42 11.31
C THR A 102 2.55 5.93 11.28
N ALA A 103 1.31 6.45 11.17
CA ALA A 103 1.05 7.89 11.17
C ALA A 103 1.15 8.51 12.57
N THR A 104 1.04 7.70 13.63
CA THR A 104 1.15 8.16 15.02
C THR A 104 2.55 8.03 15.61
N LEU A 105 3.44 7.28 14.95
CA LEU A 105 4.85 7.12 15.34
C LEU A 105 5.59 8.44 15.47
N PHE A 106 5.24 9.38 14.61
CA PHE A 106 5.84 10.70 14.57
C PHE A 106 4.83 11.62 15.21
N GLY A 107 5.18 12.18 16.37
CA GLY A 107 4.37 13.22 16.99
C GLY A 107 4.02 14.29 15.96
N ARG A 108 2.85 14.92 16.09
CA ARG A 108 2.52 16.10 15.28
C ARG A 108 3.61 17.13 15.54
N ASP A 109 4.59 17.22 14.65
CA ASP A 109 5.48 18.37 14.60
C ASP A 109 4.56 19.59 14.45
N ARG A 110 4.65 20.46 15.45
CA ARG A 110 3.86 21.69 15.63
C ARG A 110 4.19 22.71 14.56
#